data_AF-A0A2P5XPT3-F1
#
_entry.id   AF-A0A2P5XPT3-F1
#
_cell.length_a   1.000
_cell.length_b   1.000
_cell.length_c   1.000
_cell.angle_alpha   90.00
_cell.angle_beta   90.00
_cell.angle_gamma   90.00
#
_symmetry.space_group_name_H-M   'P 1'
#
loop_
_entity.id
_entity.type
_entity.pdbx_description
1 polymer ?
#
loop_
_entity_poly.entity_id
_entity_poly.type
_entity_poly.pdbx_seq_one_letter_code
_entity_poly.pdbx_strand_id
1 'polypeptide(L)'
;MRKTKKAGKGGVGFWKIIYRTKQLFLARTMQAIVGGLGLASVYVKVRKDEEGVAERLGLFAFSLSFLLSSTVEALPIYLQERRVLMKEASRGAYKISSYMIANTIVFMPFLFAVSILFAVPVYWIVGLNPSISAFAFFTFVVWLIILMASSLVLFLSAISPDFISGNSLICTVLGSFFLFSGYFIPKDNIPKYWLFMYYVSLYRYPLDTLLTNEYWSLRNECFSWRLGNMCILSGNDVLKSRGLEKDTRWINVGIMFGFFLFYRVLCWIILARKASTTTI
;
A
#
# COMPACT_ATOMS: atom_id res chain seq x y z
N MET A 1 48.84 -14.62 -29.43
CA MET A 1 47.59 -15.36 -29.72
C MET A 1 47.15 -16.13 -28.46
N ARG A 2 45.83 -16.20 -28.19
CA ARG A 2 45.10 -16.67 -26.97
C ARG A 2 44.74 -15.51 -26.01
N LYS A 3 43.49 -15.20 -25.66
CA LYS A 3 42.15 -15.78 -25.94
C LYS A 3 41.12 -14.64 -25.81
N THR A 4 40.52 -14.23 -26.93
CA THR A 4 39.18 -13.65 -26.97
C THR A 4 38.16 -14.78 -26.80
N LYS A 5 37.42 -14.80 -25.69
CA LYS A 5 36.03 -15.31 -25.57
C LYS A 5 35.67 -15.52 -24.09
N LYS A 6 34.93 -14.56 -23.55
CA LYS A 6 33.88 -14.81 -22.54
C LYS A 6 32.81 -13.72 -22.64
N ALA A 7 32.27 -13.56 -23.85
CA ALA A 7 30.89 -13.14 -24.01
C ALA A 7 30.02 -14.36 -23.65
N GLY A 8 29.07 -14.21 -22.73
CA GLY A 8 28.14 -15.29 -22.36
C GLY A 8 28.01 -15.55 -20.86
N LYS A 9 27.67 -14.53 -20.06
CA LYS A 9 27.00 -14.71 -18.75
C LYS A 9 25.98 -13.58 -18.50
N GLY A 10 25.07 -13.37 -19.44
CA GLY A 10 23.88 -12.53 -19.24
C GLY A 10 22.74 -13.25 -18.47
N GLY A 11 22.83 -14.57 -18.28
CA GLY A 11 21.73 -15.39 -17.74
C GLY A 11 21.83 -15.79 -16.26
N VAL A 12 22.90 -15.41 -15.54
CA VAL A 12 23.13 -15.89 -14.15
C VAL A 12 22.43 -15.00 -13.09
N GLY A 13 21.86 -13.87 -13.49
CA GLY A 13 21.23 -12.89 -12.57
C GLY A 13 19.78 -13.20 -12.19
N PHE A 14 18.96 -13.67 -13.12
CA PHE A 14 17.50 -13.78 -12.92
C PHE A 14 17.10 -14.90 -11.95
N TRP A 15 17.72 -16.07 -12.06
CA TRP A 15 17.38 -17.25 -11.26
C TRP A 15 17.79 -17.11 -9.78
N LYS A 16 18.91 -16.40 -9.51
CA LYS A 16 19.36 -16.08 -8.15
C LYS A 16 18.53 -14.97 -7.51
N ILE A 17 18.05 -13.99 -8.29
CA ILE A 17 17.08 -13.00 -7.82
C ILE A 17 15.81 -13.74 -7.42
N ILE A 18 15.19 -14.52 -8.31
CA ILE A 18 13.99 -15.33 -8.00
C ILE A 18 14.17 -16.19 -6.75
N TYR A 19 15.30 -16.89 -6.60
CA TYR A 19 15.52 -17.77 -5.44
C TYR A 19 15.60 -16.99 -4.12
N ARG A 20 16.13 -15.75 -4.12
CA ARG A 20 16.07 -14.84 -2.96
C ARG A 20 14.70 -14.19 -2.79
N THR A 21 14.00 -13.90 -3.89
CA THR A 21 12.63 -13.37 -3.87
C THR A 21 11.61 -14.38 -3.36
N LYS A 22 11.87 -15.70 -3.44
CA LYS A 22 11.00 -16.74 -2.89
C LYS A 22 10.70 -16.55 -1.41
N GLN A 23 11.69 -16.15 -0.60
CA GLN A 23 11.49 -15.90 0.83
C GLN A 23 10.55 -14.71 1.06
N LEU A 24 10.73 -13.62 0.31
CA LEU A 24 9.84 -12.45 0.35
C LEU A 24 8.42 -12.79 -0.10
N PHE A 25 8.30 -13.55 -1.19
CA PHE A 25 7.00 -13.95 -1.72
C PHE A 25 6.26 -14.86 -0.75
N LEU A 26 6.97 -15.81 -0.13
CA LEU A 26 6.41 -16.68 0.89
C LEU A 26 5.96 -15.87 2.11
N ALA A 27 6.80 -14.96 2.61
CA ALA A 27 6.49 -14.11 3.76
C ALA A 27 5.25 -13.24 3.52
N ARG A 28 5.17 -12.54 2.38
CA ARG A 28 3.99 -11.73 1.99
C ARG A 28 2.72 -12.57 1.88
N THR A 29 2.83 -13.77 1.32
CA THR A 29 1.70 -14.69 1.17
C THR A 29 1.20 -15.16 2.54
N MET A 30 2.11 -15.55 3.44
CA MET A 30 1.78 -15.95 4.81
C MET A 30 1.15 -14.79 5.59
N GLN A 31 1.72 -13.59 5.50
CA GLN A 31 1.18 -12.40 6.15
C GLN A 31 -0.20 -12.04 5.63
N ALA A 32 -0.45 -12.11 4.32
CA ALA A 32 -1.77 -11.85 3.76
C ALA A 32 -2.82 -12.84 4.26
N ILE A 33 -2.48 -14.13 4.35
CA ILE A 33 -3.39 -15.17 4.84
C ILE A 33 -3.63 -14.99 6.35
N VAL A 34 -2.57 -14.93 7.16
CA VAL A 34 -2.66 -14.82 8.62
C VAL A 34 -3.31 -13.49 9.02
N GLY A 35 -2.87 -12.40 8.41
CA GLY A 35 -3.43 -11.07 8.66
C GLY A 35 -4.87 -10.96 8.19
N GLY A 36 -5.18 -11.43 6.98
CA GLY A 36 -6.53 -11.39 6.42
C GLY A 36 -7.52 -12.24 7.23
N LEU A 37 -7.16 -13.47 7.58
CA LEU A 37 -7.99 -14.34 8.43
C LEU A 37 -8.08 -13.83 9.87
N GLY A 38 -6.99 -13.32 10.44
CA GLY A 38 -6.99 -12.77 11.79
C GLY A 38 -7.89 -11.55 11.90
N LEU A 39 -7.78 -10.59 10.97
CA LEU A 39 -8.69 -9.45 10.89
C LEU A 39 -10.13 -9.89 10.69
N ALA A 40 -10.37 -10.79 9.73
CA ALA A 40 -11.69 -11.34 9.46
C ALA A 40 -12.32 -12.00 10.70
N SER A 41 -11.53 -12.73 11.50
CA SER A 41 -12.02 -13.41 12.69
C SER A 41 -12.40 -12.48 13.84
N VAL A 42 -11.79 -11.29 13.91
CA VAL A 42 -12.12 -10.30 14.94
C VAL A 42 -13.39 -9.54 14.58
N TYR A 43 -13.58 -9.22 13.30
CA TYR A 43 -14.69 -8.40 12.80
C TYR A 43 -15.81 -9.25 12.15
N VAL A 44 -16.10 -10.44 12.68
CA VAL A 44 -17.10 -11.34 12.08
C VAL A 44 -18.49 -10.69 12.09
N LYS A 45 -19.10 -10.56 10.90
CA LYS A 45 -20.47 -10.02 10.71
C LYS A 45 -20.72 -8.71 11.45
N VAL A 46 -20.00 -7.66 11.05
CA VAL A 46 -20.13 -6.33 11.66
C VAL A 46 -21.59 -5.86 11.64
N ARG A 47 -22.09 -5.45 12.80
CA ARG A 47 -23.48 -5.06 13.00
C ARG A 47 -23.84 -3.86 12.12
N LYS A 48 -25.13 -3.71 11.80
CA LYS A 48 -25.65 -2.56 11.03
C LYS A 48 -26.21 -1.50 11.97
N ASP A 49 -25.36 -0.97 12.85
CA ASP A 49 -25.67 0.07 13.82
C ASP A 49 -24.54 1.08 13.94
N GLU A 50 -24.71 2.10 14.80
CA GLU A 50 -23.71 3.16 14.98
C GLU A 50 -22.36 2.62 15.46
N GLU A 51 -22.37 1.63 16.35
CA GLU A 51 -21.16 0.90 16.77
C GLU A 51 -20.52 0.18 15.58
N GLY A 52 -21.32 -0.51 14.76
CA GLY A 52 -20.85 -1.17 13.54
C GLY A 52 -20.28 -0.23 12.47
N VAL A 53 -20.66 1.05 12.45
CA VAL A 53 -20.02 2.07 11.59
C VAL A 53 -18.61 2.38 12.09
N ALA A 54 -18.45 2.55 13.41
CA ALA A 54 -17.13 2.76 14.02
C ALA A 54 -16.23 1.52 13.85
N GLU A 55 -16.78 0.31 13.99
CA GLU A 55 -16.07 -0.95 13.75
C GLU A 55 -15.57 -1.07 12.30
N ARG A 56 -16.41 -0.76 11.29
CA ARG A 56 -15.99 -0.77 9.87
C ARG A 56 -14.87 0.22 9.59
N LEU A 57 -14.96 1.42 10.15
CA LEU A 57 -13.90 2.43 10.03
C LEU A 57 -12.59 1.92 10.66
N GLY A 58 -12.65 1.35 11.86
CA GLY A 58 -11.51 0.74 12.55
C GLY A 58 -10.89 -0.41 11.75
N LEU A 59 -11.74 -1.27 11.17
CA LEU A 59 -11.32 -2.35 10.28
C LEU A 59 -10.53 -1.82 9.08
N PHE A 60 -11.03 -0.80 8.38
CA PHE A 60 -10.33 -0.24 7.23
C PHE A 60 -9.01 0.44 7.62
N ALA A 61 -9.00 1.19 8.72
CA ALA A 61 -7.79 1.83 9.24
C ALA A 61 -6.73 0.80 9.65
N PHE A 62 -7.11 -0.26 10.36
CA PHE A 62 -6.19 -1.32 10.76
C PHE A 62 -5.72 -2.14 9.56
N SER A 63 -6.63 -2.52 8.65
CA SER A 63 -6.30 -3.24 7.42
C SER A 63 -5.26 -2.46 6.60
N LEU A 64 -5.45 -1.14 6.48
CA LEU A 64 -4.51 -0.26 5.80
C LEU A 64 -3.15 -0.24 6.51
N SER A 65 -3.13 -0.08 7.84
CA SER A 65 -1.90 -0.11 8.64
C SER A 65 -1.15 -1.43 8.51
N PHE A 66 -1.85 -2.55 8.55
CA PHE A 66 -1.30 -3.88 8.36
C PHE A 66 -0.68 -4.04 6.97
N LEU A 67 -1.42 -3.67 5.91
CA LEU A 67 -0.94 -3.77 4.53
C LEU A 67 0.30 -2.92 4.28
N LEU A 68 0.34 -1.67 4.76
CA LEU A 68 1.53 -0.83 4.61
C LEU A 68 2.72 -1.39 5.38
N SER A 69 2.51 -1.81 6.63
CA SER A 69 3.57 -2.37 7.49
C SER A 69 4.11 -3.70 6.97
N SER A 70 3.27 -4.54 6.35
CA SER A 70 3.68 -5.81 5.73
C SER A 70 4.75 -5.61 4.65
N THR A 71 4.79 -4.44 3.99
CA THR A 71 5.77 -4.20 2.92
C THR A 71 7.18 -3.91 3.44
N VAL A 72 7.35 -3.60 4.73
CA VAL A 72 8.64 -3.23 5.35
C VAL A 72 9.64 -4.37 5.32
N GLU A 73 9.18 -5.62 5.32
CA GLU A 73 10.04 -6.81 5.26
C GLU A 73 10.86 -6.91 3.96
N ALA A 74 10.49 -6.17 2.91
CA ALA A 74 11.25 -6.10 1.67
C ALA A 74 12.50 -5.20 1.78
N LEU A 75 12.58 -4.35 2.81
CA LEU A 75 13.70 -3.43 3.04
C LEU A 75 15.10 -4.11 2.97
N PRO A 76 15.39 -5.20 3.73
CA PRO A 76 16.71 -5.82 3.69
C PRO A 76 17.08 -6.36 2.31
N ILE A 77 16.08 -6.83 1.56
CA ILE A 77 16.26 -7.33 0.19
C ILE A 77 16.58 -6.18 -0.75
N TYR A 78 15.84 -5.06 -0.69
CA TYR A 78 16.14 -3.89 -1.50
C TYR A 78 17.51 -3.28 -1.19
N LEU A 79 17.92 -3.26 0.08
CA LEU A 79 19.26 -2.82 0.47
C LEU A 79 20.36 -3.71 -0.10
N GLN A 80 20.13 -5.03 -0.13
CA GLN A 80 21.06 -5.97 -0.74
C GLN A 80 21.11 -5.84 -2.26
N GLU A 81 19.96 -5.75 -2.92
CA GLU A 81 19.85 -5.55 -4.37
C GLU A 81 20.53 -4.26 -4.81
N ARG A 82 20.34 -3.17 -4.06
CA ARG A 82 21.02 -1.89 -4.32
C ARG A 82 22.54 -2.05 -4.35
N ARG A 83 23.14 -2.78 -3.39
CA ARG A 83 24.60 -2.99 -3.36
C ARG A 83 25.09 -3.74 -4.60
N VAL A 84 24.33 -4.72 -5.07
CA VAL A 84 24.64 -5.46 -6.30
C VAL A 84 24.48 -4.54 -7.52
N LEU A 85 23.37 -3.80 -7.59
CA LEU A 85 23.08 -2.86 -8.67
C LEU A 85 24.20 -1.82 -8.83
N MET A 86 24.68 -1.21 -7.74
CA MET A 86 25.76 -0.23 -7.81
C MET A 86 27.06 -0.82 -8.34
N LYS A 87 27.37 -2.07 -7.97
CA LYS A 87 28.57 -2.77 -8.45
C LYS A 87 28.49 -3.16 -9.93
N GLU A 88 27.30 -3.43 -10.44
CA GLU A 88 27.08 -3.74 -11.86
C GLU A 88 26.98 -2.46 -12.71
N ALA A 89 26.40 -1.40 -12.15
CA ALA A 89 26.31 -0.08 -12.78
C ALA A 89 27.70 0.54 -12.97
N SER A 90 28.62 0.41 -11.99
CA SER A 90 30.00 0.92 -12.14
C SER A 90 30.80 0.21 -13.24
N ARG A 91 30.37 -0.97 -13.68
CA ARG A 91 30.96 -1.72 -14.79
C ARG A 91 30.31 -1.41 -16.14
N GLY A 92 29.37 -0.47 -16.19
CA GLY A 92 28.60 -0.13 -17.39
C GLY A 92 27.66 -1.24 -17.88
N ALA A 93 27.44 -2.29 -17.08
CA ALA A 93 26.71 -3.49 -17.51
C ALA A 93 25.18 -3.33 -17.43
N TYR A 94 24.67 -2.44 -16.58
CA TYR A 94 23.24 -2.27 -16.33
C TYR A 94 22.79 -0.80 -16.24
N LYS A 95 21.71 -0.47 -16.96
CA LYS A 95 20.99 0.80 -16.80
C LYS A 95 20.01 0.72 -15.64
N ILE A 96 20.04 1.70 -14.74
CA ILE A 96 19.19 1.77 -13.54
C ILE A 96 17.70 1.86 -13.89
N SER A 97 17.37 2.54 -14.99
CA SER A 97 16.00 2.59 -15.52
C SER A 97 15.47 1.20 -15.89
N SER A 98 16.29 0.37 -16.54
CA SER A 98 15.93 -1.00 -16.90
C SER A 98 15.66 -1.87 -15.67
N TYR A 99 16.45 -1.71 -14.62
CA TYR A 99 16.22 -2.40 -13.35
C TYR A 99 14.89 -1.98 -12.71
N MET A 100 14.60 -0.67 -12.65
CA MET A 100 13.38 -0.16 -12.02
C MET A 100 12.10 -0.66 -12.73
N ILE A 101 12.12 -0.65 -14.07
CA ILE A 101 10.99 -1.12 -14.88
C ILE A 101 10.81 -2.63 -14.73
N ALA A 102 11.91 -3.41 -14.85
CA ALA A 102 11.85 -4.87 -14.69
C ALA A 102 11.36 -5.28 -13.30
N ASN A 103 11.87 -4.62 -12.24
CA ASN A 103 11.40 -4.84 -10.87
C ASN A 103 9.90 -4.57 -10.76
N THR A 104 9.43 -3.43 -11.28
CA THR A 104 8.00 -3.07 -11.22
C THR A 104 7.12 -4.12 -11.89
N ILE A 105 7.44 -4.50 -13.14
CA ILE A 105 6.64 -5.44 -13.94
C ILE A 105 6.58 -6.83 -13.29
N VAL A 106 7.70 -7.31 -12.73
CA VAL A 106 7.77 -8.64 -12.11
C VAL A 106 6.98 -8.71 -10.79
N PHE A 107 7.07 -7.68 -9.95
CA PHE A 107 6.39 -7.68 -8.65
C PHE A 107 4.89 -7.40 -8.75
N MET A 108 4.44 -6.66 -9.76
CA MET A 108 3.06 -6.22 -9.94
C MET A 108 2.01 -7.36 -9.94
N PRO A 109 2.15 -8.46 -10.72
CA PRO A 109 1.19 -9.57 -10.71
C PRO A 109 1.25 -10.38 -9.41
N PHE A 110 2.43 -10.52 -8.81
CA PHE A 110 2.57 -11.20 -7.52
C PHE A 110 1.81 -10.44 -6.41
N LEU A 111 1.98 -9.12 -6.37
CA LEU A 111 1.27 -8.29 -5.39
C LEU A 111 -0.24 -8.32 -5.60
N PHE A 112 -0.70 -8.53 -6.83
CA PHE A 112 -2.11 -8.73 -7.12
C PHE A 112 -2.63 -10.03 -6.50
N ALA A 113 -1.89 -11.14 -6.64
CA ALA A 113 -2.25 -12.39 -5.98
C ALA A 113 -2.31 -12.26 -4.44
N VAL A 114 -1.33 -11.57 -3.84
CA VAL A 114 -1.32 -11.28 -2.39
C VAL A 114 -2.53 -10.43 -1.98
N SER A 115 -2.91 -9.44 -2.79
CA SER A 115 -4.08 -8.61 -2.52
C SER A 115 -5.39 -9.41 -2.48
N ILE A 116 -5.55 -10.39 -3.38
CA ILE A 116 -6.73 -11.27 -3.40
C ILE A 116 -6.76 -12.15 -2.15
N LEU A 117 -5.61 -12.74 -1.78
CA LEU A 117 -5.51 -13.60 -0.60
C LEU A 117 -5.86 -12.86 0.70
N PHE A 118 -5.53 -11.57 0.79
CA PHE A 118 -5.93 -10.73 1.91
C PHE A 118 -7.41 -10.30 1.80
N ALA A 119 -7.84 -9.87 0.61
CA ALA A 119 -9.16 -9.28 0.40
C ALA A 119 -10.31 -10.28 0.53
N VAL A 120 -10.15 -11.51 0.03
CA VAL A 120 -11.20 -12.54 0.09
C VAL A 120 -11.68 -12.82 1.52
N PRO A 121 -10.82 -13.22 2.48
CA PRO A 121 -11.27 -13.50 3.83
C PRO A 121 -11.83 -12.25 4.51
N VAL A 122 -11.15 -11.10 4.39
CA VAL A 122 -11.59 -9.84 5.01
C VAL A 122 -12.96 -9.43 4.50
N TYR A 123 -13.22 -9.51 3.19
CA TYR A 123 -14.48 -9.00 2.64
C TYR A 123 -15.67 -9.88 2.98
N TRP A 124 -15.52 -11.20 2.79
CA TRP A 124 -16.64 -12.14 2.91
C TRP A 124 -16.96 -12.53 4.36
N ILE A 125 -15.96 -12.66 5.23
CA ILE A 125 -16.18 -13.06 6.63
C ILE A 125 -16.71 -11.88 7.46
N VAL A 126 -16.21 -10.67 7.21
CA VAL A 126 -16.70 -9.45 7.87
C VAL A 126 -18.15 -9.15 7.48
N GLY A 127 -18.57 -9.56 6.29
CA GLY A 127 -19.90 -9.27 5.77
C GLY A 127 -20.02 -7.84 5.28
N LEU A 128 -19.01 -7.37 4.54
CA LEU A 128 -19.06 -6.10 3.80
C LEU A 128 -20.10 -6.17 2.67
N ASN A 129 -20.27 -5.07 1.92
CA ASN A 129 -21.26 -4.98 0.86
C ASN A 129 -21.29 -6.21 -0.09
N PRO A 130 -22.41 -6.92 -0.28
CA PRO A 130 -22.43 -8.17 -1.04
C PRO A 130 -22.25 -7.99 -2.56
N SER A 131 -22.17 -6.76 -3.07
CA SER A 131 -22.02 -6.50 -4.50
C SER A 131 -20.64 -6.95 -5.02
N ILE A 132 -20.65 -7.75 -6.09
CA ILE A 132 -19.42 -8.19 -6.79
C ILE A 132 -18.60 -6.99 -7.28
N SER A 133 -19.26 -5.91 -7.70
CA SER A 133 -18.59 -4.69 -8.14
C SER A 133 -17.83 -4.00 -7.00
N ALA A 134 -18.40 -4.00 -5.80
CA ALA A 134 -17.78 -3.44 -4.61
C ALA A 134 -16.61 -4.31 -4.12
N PHE A 135 -16.74 -5.64 -4.22
CA PHE A 135 -15.64 -6.58 -3.92
C PHE A 135 -14.45 -6.41 -4.89
N ALA A 136 -14.74 -6.34 -6.19
CA ALA A 136 -13.70 -6.15 -7.21
C ALA A 136 -12.96 -4.82 -7.01
N PHE A 137 -13.70 -3.75 -6.74
CA PHE A 137 -13.11 -2.44 -6.44
C PHE A 137 -12.31 -2.44 -5.13
N PHE A 138 -12.81 -3.08 -4.07
CA PHE A 138 -12.08 -3.25 -2.81
C PHE A 138 -10.73 -3.96 -3.02
N THR A 139 -10.74 -5.08 -3.75
CA THR A 139 -9.53 -5.85 -4.08
C THR A 139 -8.54 -5.02 -4.89
N PHE A 140 -9.04 -4.27 -5.88
CA PHE A 140 -8.21 -3.35 -6.67
C PHE A 140 -7.56 -2.25 -5.81
N VAL A 141 -8.29 -1.68 -4.85
CA VAL A 141 -7.76 -0.67 -3.91
C VAL A 141 -6.71 -1.29 -2.98
N VAL A 142 -6.94 -2.50 -2.45
CA VAL A 142 -5.95 -3.26 -1.65
C VAL A 142 -4.67 -3.49 -2.44
N TRP A 143 -4.78 -3.86 -3.72
CA TRP A 143 -3.60 -4.01 -4.58
C TRP A 143 -2.84 -2.70 -4.77
N LEU A 144 -3.53 -1.59 -5.02
CA LEU A 144 -2.91 -0.27 -5.14
C LEU A 144 -2.24 0.18 -3.83
N ILE A 145 -2.83 -0.11 -2.68
CA ILE A 145 -2.23 0.14 -1.36
C ILE A 145 -0.88 -0.57 -1.26
N ILE A 146 -0.83 -1.87 -1.57
CA ILE A 146 0.41 -2.66 -1.49
C ILE A 146 1.45 -2.15 -2.50
N LEU A 147 1.04 -1.78 -3.71
CA LEU A 147 1.94 -1.21 -4.73
C LEU A 147 2.55 0.13 -4.29
N MET A 148 1.73 1.02 -3.75
CA MET A 148 2.15 2.32 -3.24
C MET A 148 3.10 2.15 -2.06
N ALA A 149 2.75 1.30 -1.09
CA ALA A 149 3.57 0.99 0.07
C ALA A 149 4.92 0.38 -0.32
N SER A 150 4.91 -0.59 -1.24
CA SER A 150 6.14 -1.21 -1.75
C SER A 150 7.05 -0.20 -2.45
N SER A 151 6.48 0.83 -3.09
CA SER A 151 7.24 1.89 -3.75
C SER A 151 7.82 2.90 -2.76
N LEU A 152 7.09 3.22 -1.68
CA LEU A 152 7.63 3.99 -0.56
C LEU A 152 8.82 3.27 0.10
N VAL A 153 8.68 1.99 0.43
CA VAL A 153 9.76 1.19 1.04
C VAL A 153 10.98 1.13 0.13
N LEU A 154 10.77 0.96 -1.19
CA LEU A 154 11.86 0.99 -2.17
C LEU A 154 12.56 2.36 -2.21
N PHE A 155 11.80 3.47 -2.21
CA PHE A 155 12.34 4.83 -2.13
C PHE A 155 13.17 5.06 -0.86
N LEU A 156 12.63 4.71 0.31
CA LEU A 156 13.33 4.89 1.58
C LEU A 156 14.57 3.99 1.68
N SER A 157 14.53 2.79 1.09
CA SER A 157 15.71 1.92 0.96
C SER A 157 16.81 2.51 0.07
N ALA A 158 16.46 3.37 -0.90
CA ALA A 158 17.45 4.05 -1.74
C ALA A 158 18.16 5.17 -0.98
N ILE A 159 17.46 5.84 -0.05
CA ILE A 159 18.01 6.88 0.82
C ILE A 159 18.89 6.27 1.90
N SER A 160 18.38 5.26 2.62
CA SER A 160 18.97 4.80 3.87
C SER A 160 20.34 4.12 3.69
N PRO A 161 21.33 4.36 4.56
CA PRO A 161 22.64 3.72 4.45
C PRO A 161 22.57 2.21 4.76
N ASP A 162 21.81 1.85 5.79
CA ASP A 162 21.69 0.50 6.33
C ASP A 162 20.24 0.15 6.72
N PHE A 163 20.05 -1.05 7.26
CA PHE A 163 18.74 -1.59 7.64
C PHE A 163 18.14 -0.87 8.85
N ILE A 164 18.93 -0.56 9.88
CA ILE A 164 18.44 0.08 11.12
C ILE A 164 17.90 1.47 10.76
N SER A 165 18.73 2.29 10.10
CA SER A 165 18.33 3.62 9.65
C SER A 165 17.12 3.59 8.72
N GLY A 166 17.08 2.63 7.79
CA GLY A 166 15.96 2.47 6.85
C GLY A 166 14.65 2.09 7.54
N ASN A 167 14.70 1.13 8.46
CA ASN A 167 13.54 0.67 9.21
C ASN A 167 12.98 1.79 10.10
N SER A 168 13.85 2.50 10.83
CA SER A 168 13.45 3.65 11.62
C SER A 168 12.73 4.72 10.78
N LEU A 169 13.30 5.09 9.62
CA LEU A 169 12.67 6.06 8.72
C LEU A 169 11.30 5.59 8.23
N ILE A 170 11.17 4.33 7.82
CA ILE A 170 9.89 3.78 7.35
C ILE A 170 8.86 3.79 8.48
N CYS A 171 9.20 3.32 9.67
CA CYS A 171 8.29 3.31 10.81
C CYS A 171 7.84 4.74 11.19
N THR A 172 8.76 5.71 11.21
CA THR A 172 8.44 7.11 11.49
C THR A 172 7.50 7.69 10.43
N VAL A 173 7.76 7.45 9.15
CA VAL A 173 6.92 7.96 8.05
C VAL A 173 5.53 7.32 8.08
N LEU A 174 5.45 6.00 8.23
CA LEU A 174 4.17 5.29 8.29
C LEU A 174 3.35 5.71 9.51
N GLY A 175 3.97 5.79 10.69
CA GLY A 175 3.29 6.25 11.91
C GLY A 175 2.79 7.68 11.80
N SER A 176 3.60 8.59 11.24
CA SER A 176 3.20 9.98 11.00
C SER A 176 2.03 10.07 10.01
N PHE A 177 2.10 9.35 8.89
CA PHE A 177 1.01 9.34 7.92
C PHE A 177 -0.27 8.71 8.48
N PHE A 178 -0.16 7.72 9.37
CA PHE A 178 -1.34 7.12 10.00
C PHE A 178 -2.01 8.09 10.97
N LEU A 179 -1.24 8.87 11.74
CA LEU A 179 -1.77 9.90 12.64
C LEU A 179 -2.60 10.94 11.86
N PHE A 180 -2.08 11.40 10.73
CA PHE A 180 -2.74 12.38 9.85
C PHE A 180 -3.63 11.74 8.77
N SER A 181 -4.10 10.51 8.96
CA SER A 181 -4.94 9.81 7.98
C SER A 181 -6.39 10.29 7.91
N GLY A 182 -6.85 11.05 8.93
CA GLY A 182 -8.27 11.34 9.14
C GLY A 182 -9.01 10.30 9.99
N TYR A 183 -8.33 9.23 10.42
CA TYR A 183 -8.88 8.24 11.36
C TYR A 183 -8.87 8.77 12.81
N PHE A 184 -7.71 9.16 13.33
CA PHE A 184 -7.55 9.63 14.72
C PHE A 184 -8.05 11.06 14.94
N ILE A 185 -7.70 11.95 14.02
CA ILE A 185 -8.03 13.37 14.08
C ILE A 185 -8.79 13.72 12.80
N PRO A 186 -10.07 14.16 12.90
CA PRO A 186 -10.81 14.66 11.74
C PRO A 186 -10.09 15.84 11.09
N LYS A 187 -10.19 15.95 9.76
CA LYS A 187 -9.53 16.99 8.96
C LYS A 187 -9.73 18.40 9.53
N ASP A 188 -10.94 18.73 9.97
CA ASP A 188 -11.30 20.07 10.43
C ASP A 188 -10.65 20.44 11.77
N ASN A 189 -10.23 19.43 12.54
CA ASN A 189 -9.56 19.59 13.82
C ASN A 189 -8.03 19.58 13.67
N ILE A 190 -7.49 19.35 12.46
CA ILE A 190 -6.04 19.39 12.22
C ILE A 190 -5.60 20.86 12.15
N PRO A 191 -4.62 21.28 12.96
CA PRO A 191 -4.11 22.65 12.88
C PRO A 191 -3.60 23.00 11.48
N LYS A 192 -3.87 24.21 11.00
CA LYS A 192 -3.59 24.65 9.61
C LYS A 192 -2.14 24.38 9.16
N TYR A 193 -1.18 24.49 10.06
CA TYR A 193 0.24 24.23 9.78
C TYR A 193 0.59 22.75 9.58
N TRP A 194 -0.19 21.81 10.14
CA TRP A 194 -0.03 20.36 9.92
C TRP A 194 -0.91 19.82 8.79
N LEU A 195 -1.79 20.63 8.22
CA LEU A 195 -2.76 20.19 7.22
C LEU A 195 -2.09 19.59 5.97
N PHE A 196 -0.87 19.99 5.63
CA PHE A 196 -0.12 19.39 4.52
C PHE A 196 0.15 17.90 4.72
N MET A 197 0.39 17.43 5.95
CA MET A 197 0.59 16.01 6.25
C MET A 197 -0.66 15.19 5.99
N TYR A 198 -1.85 15.77 6.14
CA TYR A 198 -3.11 15.13 5.77
C TYR A 198 -3.23 14.93 4.25
N TYR A 199 -2.72 15.85 3.42
CA TYR A 199 -2.74 15.70 1.96
C TYR A 199 -1.62 14.80 1.43
N VAL A 200 -0.50 14.69 2.12
CA VAL A 200 0.64 13.84 1.74
C VAL A 200 0.49 12.41 2.28
N SER A 201 -0.37 12.20 3.28
CA SER A 201 -0.58 10.89 3.90
C SER A 201 -1.03 9.84 2.89
N LEU A 202 -0.30 8.73 2.88
CA LEU A 202 -0.64 7.53 2.12
C LEU A 202 -1.82 6.76 2.72
N TYR A 203 -2.28 7.13 3.92
CA TYR A 203 -3.41 6.48 4.58
C TYR A 203 -4.75 7.13 4.21
N ARG A 204 -4.76 8.43 3.95
CA ARG A 204 -6.00 9.17 3.71
C ARG A 204 -6.78 8.65 2.50
N TYR A 205 -6.16 8.70 1.32
CA TYR A 205 -6.86 8.41 0.07
C TYR A 205 -7.40 6.97 0.01
N PRO A 206 -6.63 5.94 0.44
CA PRO A 206 -7.19 4.60 0.50
C PRO A 206 -8.33 4.49 1.53
N LEU A 207 -8.21 5.10 2.71
CA LEU A 207 -9.26 5.06 3.72
C LEU A 207 -10.57 5.68 3.20
N ASP A 208 -10.49 6.88 2.61
CA ASP A 208 -11.63 7.57 1.99
C ASP A 208 -12.26 6.72 0.87
N THR A 209 -11.42 6.05 0.08
CA THR A 209 -11.85 5.20 -1.03
C THR A 209 -12.55 3.93 -0.56
N LEU A 210 -12.03 3.26 0.47
CA LEU A 210 -12.62 2.06 1.06
C LEU A 210 -13.96 2.38 1.73
N LEU A 211 -14.03 3.49 2.48
CA LEU A 211 -15.28 3.99 3.07
C LEU A 211 -16.31 4.33 2.00
N THR A 212 -15.90 5.07 0.97
CA THR A 212 -16.82 5.39 -0.13
C THR A 212 -17.31 4.12 -0.80
N ASN A 213 -16.44 3.15 -1.10
CA ASN A 213 -16.85 1.89 -1.72
C ASN A 213 -17.88 1.10 -0.90
N GLU A 214 -17.71 1.03 0.42
CA GLU A 214 -18.65 0.34 1.31
C GLU A 214 -20.01 1.04 1.36
N TYR A 215 -20.01 2.34 1.67
CA TYR A 215 -21.23 3.08 1.93
C TYR A 215 -21.92 3.63 0.68
N TRP A 216 -21.28 3.63 -0.50
CA TRP A 216 -21.85 4.22 -1.71
C TRP A 216 -23.16 3.58 -2.16
N SER A 217 -23.23 2.25 -2.11
CA SER A 217 -24.46 1.50 -2.45
C SER A 217 -25.41 1.36 -1.26
N LEU A 218 -24.95 1.68 -0.05
CA LEU A 218 -25.72 1.64 1.21
C LEU A 218 -26.20 3.03 1.65
N ARG A 219 -26.16 4.04 0.76
CA ARG A 219 -26.46 5.43 1.13
C ARG A 219 -27.88 5.67 1.62
N ASN A 220 -28.82 4.85 1.18
CA ASN A 220 -30.23 4.94 1.59
C ASN A 220 -30.56 3.92 2.69
N GLU A 221 -29.62 3.05 3.06
CA GLU A 221 -29.82 2.15 4.20
C GLU A 221 -29.69 2.94 5.50
N CYS A 222 -30.58 2.61 6.44
CA CYS A 222 -30.55 3.17 7.77
C CYS A 222 -29.80 2.22 8.71
N PHE A 223 -28.80 2.73 9.40
CA PHE A 223 -28.02 1.98 10.38
C PHE A 223 -28.59 2.16 11.80
N SER A 224 -29.16 3.31 12.15
CA SER A 224 -29.80 3.48 13.46
C SER A 224 -31.19 4.10 13.35
N TRP A 225 -32.15 3.46 14.02
CA TRP A 225 -33.54 3.88 14.07
C TRP A 225 -33.84 4.50 15.44
N ARG A 226 -34.55 5.64 15.46
CA ARG A 226 -35.20 6.13 16.68
C ARG A 226 -36.59 5.52 16.80
N LEU A 227 -37.11 5.38 18.02
CA LEU A 227 -38.53 5.07 18.27
C LEU A 227 -39.40 5.96 17.37
N GLY A 228 -40.18 5.35 16.48
CA GLY A 228 -41.06 6.05 15.53
C GLY A 228 -40.60 6.09 14.06
N ASN A 229 -39.80 5.12 13.58
CA ASN A 229 -39.40 5.00 12.16
C ASN A 229 -38.59 6.18 11.58
N MET A 230 -37.99 7.03 12.42
CA MET A 230 -37.04 8.04 11.94
C MET A 230 -35.62 7.48 11.90
N CYS A 231 -34.97 7.57 10.75
CA CYS A 231 -33.57 7.20 10.59
C CYS A 231 -32.66 8.27 11.21
N ILE A 232 -31.81 7.89 12.16
CA ILE A 232 -30.86 8.81 12.82
C ILE A 232 -29.54 8.86 12.05
N LEU A 233 -29.06 7.69 11.59
CA LEU A 233 -27.79 7.57 10.89
C LEU A 233 -27.96 6.75 9.61
N SER A 234 -27.85 7.42 8.47
CA SER A 234 -27.78 6.78 7.16
C SER A 234 -26.35 6.70 6.64
N GLY A 235 -26.07 5.81 5.68
CA GLY A 235 -24.77 5.73 5.02
C GLY A 235 -24.35 7.06 4.38
N ASN A 236 -25.31 7.86 3.92
CA ASN A 236 -25.04 9.21 3.40
C ASN A 236 -24.55 10.17 4.50
N ASP A 237 -25.06 10.06 5.73
CA ASP A 237 -24.65 10.91 6.84
C ASP A 237 -23.24 10.55 7.31
N VAL A 238 -22.88 9.26 7.27
CA VAL A 238 -21.50 8.79 7.51
C VAL A 238 -20.55 9.43 6.48
N LEU A 239 -20.90 9.40 5.20
CA LEU A 239 -20.09 10.02 4.14
C LEU A 239 -19.99 11.54 4.31
N LYS A 240 -21.11 12.23 4.61
CA LYS A 240 -21.13 13.67 4.87
C LYS A 240 -20.25 14.07 6.05
N SER A 241 -20.30 13.33 7.15
CA SER A 241 -19.47 13.58 8.34
C SER A 241 -17.96 13.53 8.06
N ARG A 242 -17.57 12.85 6.98
CA ARG A 242 -16.18 12.74 6.51
C ARG A 242 -15.85 13.67 5.34
N GLY A 243 -16.79 14.52 4.91
CA GLY A 243 -16.62 15.37 3.73
C GLY A 243 -16.60 14.60 2.40
N LEU A 244 -17.14 13.37 2.37
CA LEU A 244 -17.19 12.47 1.22
C LEU A 244 -18.55 12.56 0.50
N GLU A 245 -19.05 13.77 0.26
CA GLU A 245 -20.39 13.98 -0.33
C GLU A 245 -20.46 13.60 -1.82
N LYS A 246 -19.33 13.66 -2.53
CA LYS A 246 -19.21 13.35 -3.97
C LYS A 246 -18.49 12.02 -4.19
N ASP A 247 -18.75 11.36 -5.32
CA ASP A 247 -17.99 10.15 -5.71
C ASP A 247 -16.54 10.53 -6.00
N THR A 248 -15.66 10.31 -5.03
CA THR A 248 -14.22 10.61 -5.16
C THR A 248 -13.39 9.36 -5.41
N ARG A 249 -14.02 8.18 -5.58
CA ARG A 249 -13.34 6.87 -5.69
C ARG A 249 -12.24 6.87 -6.76
N TRP A 250 -12.59 7.27 -7.98
CA TRP A 250 -11.64 7.27 -9.11
C TRP A 250 -10.60 8.39 -9.01
N ILE A 251 -10.94 9.53 -8.41
CA ILE A 251 -10.00 10.62 -8.16
C ILE A 251 -8.93 10.16 -7.17
N ASN A 252 -9.35 9.54 -6.07
CA ASN A 252 -8.45 9.00 -5.06
C ASN A 252 -7.58 7.86 -5.62
N VAL A 253 -8.14 6.98 -6.45
CA VAL A 253 -7.37 5.96 -7.20
C VAL A 253 -6.29 6.63 -8.06
N GLY A 254 -6.62 7.70 -8.78
CA GLY A 254 -5.66 8.47 -9.58
C GLY A 254 -4.54 9.06 -8.72
N ILE A 255 -4.87 9.61 -7.56
CA ILE A 255 -3.87 10.14 -6.60
C ILE A 255 -2.99 9.04 -6.03
N MET A 256 -3.56 7.88 -5.66
CA MET A 256 -2.80 6.71 -5.19
C MET A 256 -1.82 6.20 -6.24
N PHE A 257 -2.26 6.13 -7.50
CA PHE A 257 -1.39 5.78 -8.62
C PHE A 257 -0.31 6.86 -8.85
N GLY A 258 -0.66 8.13 -8.67
CA GLY A 258 0.28 9.25 -8.68
C GLY A 258 1.38 9.09 -7.62
N PHE A 259 1.05 8.73 -6.38
CA PHE A 259 2.04 8.44 -5.34
C PHE A 259 2.93 7.26 -5.69
N PHE A 260 2.35 6.19 -6.23
CA PHE A 260 3.11 5.04 -6.71
C PHE A 260 4.19 5.46 -7.72
N LEU A 261 3.81 6.21 -8.76
CA LEU A 261 4.75 6.72 -9.76
C LEU A 261 5.76 7.70 -9.16
N PHE A 262 5.30 8.61 -8.30
CA PHE A 262 6.13 9.61 -7.66
C PHE A 262 7.29 8.98 -6.86
N TYR A 263 7.01 8.00 -5.99
CA TYR A 263 8.07 7.32 -5.23
C TYR A 263 9.00 6.50 -6.12
N ARG A 264 8.50 5.91 -7.21
CA ARG A 264 9.34 5.19 -8.19
C ARG A 264 10.30 6.14 -8.90
N VAL A 265 9.82 7.31 -9.33
CA VAL A 265 10.64 8.35 -9.96
C VAL A 265 11.67 8.90 -8.98
N LEU A 266 11.28 9.22 -7.75
CA LEU A 266 12.21 9.68 -6.71
C LEU A 266 13.30 8.63 -6.42
N CYS A 267 12.91 7.36 -6.29
CA CYS A 267 13.87 6.28 -6.10
C CYS A 267 14.85 6.18 -7.28
N TRP A 268 14.35 6.29 -8.52
CA TRP A 268 15.18 6.28 -9.71
C TRP A 268 16.18 7.44 -9.73
N ILE A 269 15.74 8.66 -9.41
CA ILE A 269 16.62 9.85 -9.34
C ILE A 269 17.75 9.62 -8.32
N ILE A 270 17.43 9.08 -7.15
CA ILE A 270 18.41 8.85 -6.08
C ILE A 270 19.42 7.78 -6.48
N LEU A 271 18.95 6.66 -7.05
CA LEU A 271 19.82 5.60 -7.53
C LEU A 271 20.72 6.09 -8.68
N ALA A 272 20.16 6.87 -9.61
CA ALA A 272 20.92 7.46 -10.71
C ALA A 272 22.04 8.39 -10.22
N ARG A 273 21.73 9.29 -9.27
CA ARG A 273 22.72 10.19 -8.66
C ARG A 273 23.83 9.43 -7.94
N LYS A 274 23.46 8.44 -7.12
CA LYS A 274 24.46 7.63 -6.39
C LYS A 274 25.35 6.83 -7.34
N ALA A 275 24.82 6.33 -8.46
CA ALA A 275 25.61 5.63 -9.45
C ALA A 275 26.59 6.54 -10.19
N SER A 276 26.17 7.76 -10.58
CA SER A 276 27.07 8.73 -11.22
C SER A 276 28.24 9.15 -10.33
N THR A 277 28.01 9.28 -9.02
CA THR A 277 29.08 9.59 -8.06
C THR A 277 30.08 8.44 -7.88
N THR A 278 29.67 7.19 -8.14
CA THR A 278 30.53 6.01 -7.98
C THR A 278 31.39 5.73 -9.23
N THR A 279 31.05 6.33 -10.37
CA THR A 279 31.77 6.18 -11.64
C THR A 279 32.87 7.23 -11.87
N ILE A 280 32.97 8.23 -10.99
CA ILE A 280 34.04 9.24 -10.97
C ILE A 280 35.09 8.79 -9.95
#